data_AF-A0A2W0BAF5-F1
#
_entry.id   AF-A0A2W0BAF5-F1
#
_cell.length_a   1.000
_cell.length_b   1.000
_cell.length_c   1.000
_cell.angle_alpha   90.00
_cell.angle_beta   90.00
_cell.angle_gamma   90.00
#
_symmetry.space_group_name_H-M   'P 1'
#
loop_
_entity.id
_entity.type
_entity.pdbx_description
1 polymer ?
#
loop_
_entity_poly.entity_id
_entity_poly.type
_entity_poly.pdbx_seq_one_letter_code
_entity_poly.pdbx_strand_id
1 'polypeptide(L)'
;LAQELAEHFKTVWVPEYGREYTEVRVGPEAIFDYKWSNEEFVLIARKQIALEDQLAKSANRILICDTDVLATCIWQERYMGACSEEVTRISNERRYDLYLLTDCDIPFTQDGLRDGEHLRQWMTNRFRDELKE
;
A
#
# COMPACT_ATOMS: atom_id res chain seq x y z
N LEU A 1 1.14 4.41 -13.09
CA LEU A 1 2.58 4.22 -12.83
C LEU A 1 3.00 2.75 -12.71
N ALA A 2 2.61 1.99 -11.68
CA ALA A 2 3.11 0.61 -11.50
C ALA A 2 2.88 -0.29 -12.74
N GLN A 3 1.65 -0.27 -13.27
CA GLN A 3 1.31 -0.96 -14.52
C GLN A 3 2.15 -0.47 -15.71
N GLU A 4 2.30 0.84 -15.89
CA GLU A 4 3.07 1.41 -17.02
C GLU A 4 4.56 1.02 -16.95
N LEU A 5 5.14 0.97 -15.74
CA LEU A 5 6.51 0.49 -15.54
C LEU A 5 6.63 -1.00 -15.88
N ALA A 6 5.67 -1.82 -15.44
CA ALA A 6 5.67 -3.24 -15.75
C ALA A 6 5.55 -3.51 -17.27
N GLU A 7 4.68 -2.76 -17.96
CA GLU A 7 4.58 -2.78 -19.43
C GLU A 7 5.90 -2.38 -20.09
N HIS A 8 6.52 -1.29 -19.64
CA HIS A 8 7.80 -0.80 -20.17
C HIS A 8 8.94 -1.82 -20.01
N PHE A 9 9.07 -2.42 -18.83
CA PHE A 9 10.10 -3.43 -18.53
C PHE A 9 9.71 -4.85 -18.93
N LYS A 10 8.53 -5.03 -19.53
CA LYS A 10 7.98 -6.33 -19.97
C LYS A 10 7.96 -7.36 -18.84
N THR A 11 7.53 -6.94 -17.67
CA THR A 11 7.37 -7.76 -16.47
C THR A 11 5.93 -7.69 -15.95
N VAL A 12 5.64 -8.36 -14.85
CA VAL A 12 4.34 -8.27 -14.16
C VAL A 12 4.39 -7.24 -13.03
N TRP A 13 3.22 -6.76 -12.60
CA TRP A 13 3.08 -5.97 -11.39
C TRP A 13 2.11 -6.61 -10.40
N VAL A 14 2.32 -6.32 -9.12
CA VAL A 14 1.41 -6.66 -8.02
C VAL A 14 0.48 -5.47 -7.78
N PRO A 15 -0.85 -5.63 -7.83
CA PRO A 15 -1.77 -4.56 -7.46
C PRO A 15 -1.79 -4.34 -5.94
N GLU A 16 -2.24 -3.15 -5.51
CA GLU A 16 -2.46 -2.81 -4.11
C GLU A 16 -3.63 -3.63 -3.54
N TYR A 17 -3.35 -4.62 -2.69
CA TYR A 17 -4.41 -5.45 -2.10
C TYR A 17 -5.30 -4.67 -1.12
N GLY A 18 -4.75 -3.66 -0.43
CA GLY A 18 -5.53 -2.81 0.46
C GLY A 18 -6.69 -2.11 -0.25
N ARG A 19 -6.50 -1.72 -1.53
CA ARG A 19 -7.54 -1.16 -2.37
C ARG A 19 -8.60 -2.19 -2.73
N GLU A 20 -8.19 -3.36 -3.22
CA GLU A 20 -9.12 -4.46 -3.51
C GLU A 20 -9.96 -4.82 -2.27
N TYR A 21 -9.31 -4.92 -1.10
CA TYR A 21 -9.99 -5.19 0.16
C TYR A 21 -11.04 -4.11 0.47
N THR A 22 -10.66 -2.84 0.36
CA THR A 22 -11.54 -1.71 0.63
C THR A 22 -12.74 -1.69 -0.33
N GLU A 23 -12.51 -1.90 -1.62
CA GLU A 23 -13.55 -1.93 -2.66
C GLU A 23 -14.57 -3.05 -2.44
N VAL A 24 -14.09 -4.26 -2.12
CA VAL A 24 -14.94 -5.45 -2.01
C VAL A 24 -15.65 -5.54 -0.65
N ARG A 25 -14.96 -5.18 0.44
CA ARG A 25 -15.45 -5.44 1.81
C ARG A 25 -16.09 -4.23 2.47
N VAL A 26 -15.58 -3.03 2.21
CA VAL A 26 -16.10 -1.80 2.82
C VAL A 26 -17.08 -1.12 1.88
N GLY A 27 -16.66 -0.92 0.63
CA GLY A 27 -17.42 -0.19 -0.38
C GLY A 27 -17.35 1.34 -0.18
N PRO A 28 -17.61 2.12 -1.24
CA PRO A 28 -17.44 3.58 -1.24
C PRO A 28 -18.42 4.31 -0.32
N GLU A 29 -19.58 3.73 -0.04
CA GLU A 29 -20.60 4.36 0.79
C GLU A 29 -20.28 4.29 2.29
N ALA A 30 -19.53 3.28 2.73
CA ALA A 30 -19.26 3.03 4.15
C ALA A 30 -17.84 3.44 4.58
N ILE A 31 -16.94 3.78 3.64
CA ILE A 31 -15.51 3.96 3.94
C ILE A 31 -15.23 5.06 4.97
N PHE A 32 -16.04 6.13 4.96
CA PHE A 32 -15.84 7.27 5.86
C PHE A 32 -16.28 6.99 7.31
N ASP A 33 -17.20 6.04 7.51
CA ASP A 33 -17.69 5.62 8.83
C ASP A 33 -17.11 4.26 9.26
N TYR A 34 -16.22 3.69 8.43
CA TYR A 34 -15.69 2.35 8.65
C TYR A 34 -14.74 2.30 9.84
N LYS A 35 -14.97 1.34 10.72
CA LYS A 35 -14.13 1.09 11.89
C LYS A 35 -13.15 -0.03 11.58
N TRP A 36 -11.93 0.36 11.24
CA TRP A 36 -10.84 -0.56 10.99
C TRP A 36 -10.42 -1.34 12.24
N SER A 37 -9.96 -2.58 12.03
CA SER A 37 -9.40 -3.44 13.07
C SER A 37 -7.97 -3.87 12.74
N ASN A 38 -7.20 -4.22 13.76
CA ASN A 38 -5.81 -4.68 13.60
C ASN A 38 -5.74 -5.96 12.76
N GLU A 39 -6.71 -6.85 12.94
CA GLU A 39 -6.82 -8.13 12.24
C GLU A 39 -6.95 -7.95 10.72
N GLU A 40 -7.59 -6.87 10.28
CA GLU A 40 -7.72 -6.55 8.87
C GLU A 40 -6.42 -6.07 8.26
N PHE A 41 -5.65 -5.23 8.95
CA PHE A 41 -4.33 -4.83 8.48
C PHE A 41 -3.36 -6.02 8.44
N VAL A 42 -3.44 -6.94 9.41
CA VAL A 42 -2.67 -8.20 9.38
C VAL A 42 -3.07 -9.05 8.16
N LEU A 43 -4.36 -9.15 7.87
CA LEU A 43 -4.84 -9.86 6.68
C LEU A 43 -4.34 -9.19 5.39
N ILE A 44 -4.46 -7.86 5.29
CA ILE A 44 -4.01 -7.09 4.12
C ILE A 44 -2.51 -7.28 3.89
N ALA A 45 -1.68 -7.13 4.94
CA ALA A 45 -0.24 -7.33 4.87
C ALA A 45 0.13 -8.75 4.39
N ARG A 46 -0.50 -9.79 4.96
CA ARG A 46 -0.24 -11.19 4.57
C ARG A 46 -0.68 -11.48 3.13
N LYS A 47 -1.78 -10.87 2.69
CA LYS A 47 -2.28 -11.03 1.33
C LYS A 47 -1.41 -10.31 0.30
N GLN A 48 -0.93 -9.11 0.63
CA GLN A 48 0.04 -8.39 -0.20
C GLN A 48 1.29 -9.25 -0.44
N ILE A 49 1.90 -9.79 0.62
CA ILE A 49 3.07 -10.70 0.50
C ILE A 49 2.75 -11.94 -0.33
N ALA A 50 1.60 -12.56 -0.09
CA ALA A 50 1.22 -13.76 -0.84
C ALA A 50 1.07 -13.48 -2.34
N LEU A 51 0.52 -12.32 -2.71
CA LEU A 51 0.41 -11.88 -4.10
C LEU A 51 1.78 -11.57 -4.70
N GLU A 52 2.65 -10.90 -3.97
CA GLU A 52 4.03 -10.66 -4.39
C GLU A 52 4.77 -11.98 -4.65
N ASP A 53 4.74 -12.92 -3.72
CA ASP A 53 5.41 -14.22 -3.85
C ASP A 53 4.84 -15.05 -5.01
N GLN A 54 3.54 -14.92 -5.26
CA GLN A 54 2.90 -15.57 -6.40
C GLN A 54 3.37 -14.96 -7.72
N LEU A 55 3.33 -13.63 -7.84
CA LEU A 55 3.63 -12.92 -9.08
C LEU A 55 5.13 -12.82 -9.37
N ALA A 56 5.99 -12.90 -8.34
CA ALA A 56 7.44 -13.01 -8.49
C ALA A 56 7.85 -14.20 -9.37
N LYS A 57 7.06 -15.28 -9.39
CA LYS A 57 7.30 -16.46 -10.23
C LYS A 57 7.05 -16.21 -11.72
N SER A 58 6.28 -15.17 -12.04
CA SER A 58 5.97 -14.74 -13.41
C SER A 58 6.72 -13.48 -13.81
N ALA A 59 7.39 -12.83 -12.86
CA ALA A 59 8.26 -11.70 -13.12
C ALA A 59 9.49 -12.14 -13.91
N ASN A 60 10.08 -11.17 -14.62
CA ASN A 60 11.35 -11.39 -15.31
C ASN A 60 12.54 -11.16 -14.35
N ARG A 61 13.38 -10.15 -14.61
CA ARG A 61 14.47 -9.72 -13.72
C ARG A 61 14.00 -8.84 -12.57
N ILE A 62 12.84 -8.18 -12.70
CA ILE A 62 12.29 -7.28 -11.69
C ILE A 62 10.79 -7.52 -11.53
N LEU A 63 10.28 -7.39 -10.31
CA LEU A 63 8.85 -7.34 -10.00
C LEU A 63 8.51 -5.90 -9.60
N ILE A 64 7.41 -5.36 -10.12
CA ILE A 64 6.92 -4.04 -9.73
C ILE A 64 5.76 -4.24 -8.75
N CYS A 65 5.82 -3.64 -7.56
CA CYS A 65 4.74 -3.73 -6.58
C CYS A 65 4.02 -2.39 -6.47
N ASP A 66 2.70 -2.38 -6.68
CA ASP A 66 1.85 -1.24 -6.36
C ASP A 66 1.51 -1.29 -4.87
N THR A 67 2.30 -0.50 -4.14
CA THR A 67 2.50 -0.51 -2.70
C THR A 67 3.05 -1.82 -2.13
N ASP A 68 3.27 -1.82 -0.81
CA ASP A 68 3.93 -2.87 -0.05
C ASP A 68 3.40 -2.93 1.40
N VAL A 69 4.03 -3.75 2.25
CA VAL A 69 3.64 -3.86 3.66
C VAL A 69 3.99 -2.61 4.46
N LEU A 70 5.05 -1.87 4.10
CA LEU A 70 5.35 -0.59 4.74
C LEU A 70 4.20 0.41 4.55
N ALA A 71 3.65 0.47 3.33
CA ALA A 71 2.45 1.27 3.07
C ALA A 71 1.27 0.82 3.94
N THR A 72 1.09 -0.49 4.13
CA THR A 72 0.05 -1.02 5.03
C THR A 72 0.24 -0.53 6.47
N CYS A 73 1.48 -0.49 6.98
CA CYS A 73 1.80 0.07 8.30
C CYS A 73 1.36 1.53 8.43
N ILE A 74 1.73 2.37 7.45
CA ILE A 74 1.45 3.80 7.48
C ILE A 74 -0.05 4.07 7.33
N TRP A 75 -0.75 3.27 6.52
CA TRP A 75 -2.21 3.31 6.44
C TRP A 75 -2.87 2.94 7.77
N GLN A 76 -2.38 1.91 8.45
CA GLN A 76 -2.89 1.55 9.78
C GLN A 76 -2.66 2.68 10.79
N GLU A 77 -1.47 3.29 10.78
CA GLU A 77 -1.16 4.45 11.61
C GLU A 77 -2.13 5.60 11.34
N ARG A 78 -2.42 5.90 10.07
CA ARG A 78 -3.40 6.93 9.70
C ARG A 78 -4.79 6.63 10.27
N TYR A 79 -5.28 5.41 10.12
CA TYR A 79 -6.67 5.07 10.48
C TYR A 79 -6.86 4.78 11.97
N MET A 80 -5.82 4.28 12.65
CA MET A 80 -5.91 3.76 14.03
C MET A 80 -5.00 4.49 15.00
N GLY A 81 -4.19 5.45 14.54
CA GLY A 81 -3.25 6.23 15.34
C GLY A 81 -1.90 5.55 15.61
N ALA A 82 -1.77 4.25 15.31
CA ALA A 82 -0.52 3.50 15.40
C ALA A 82 -0.59 2.25 14.50
N CYS A 83 0.57 1.78 14.02
CA CYS A 83 0.71 0.47 13.41
C CYS A 83 0.77 -0.61 14.52
N SER A 84 0.20 -1.79 14.28
CA SER A 84 0.30 -2.89 15.24
C SER A 84 1.68 -3.57 15.18
N GLU A 85 2.09 -4.18 16.28
CA GLU A 85 3.37 -4.92 16.37
C GLU A 85 3.47 -6.01 15.31
N GLU A 86 2.35 -6.69 15.02
CA GLU A 86 2.33 -7.79 14.05
C GLU A 86 2.52 -7.30 12.61
N VAL A 87 1.87 -6.20 12.21
CA VAL A 87 2.08 -5.64 10.85
C VAL A 87 3.49 -5.07 10.73
N THR A 88 3.98 -4.41 11.77
CA THR A 88 5.38 -3.94 11.85
C THR A 88 6.38 -5.09 11.68
N ARG A 89 6.16 -6.22 12.38
CA ARG A 89 6.99 -7.42 12.26
C ARG A 89 7.00 -7.97 10.83
N ILE A 90 5.83 -8.08 10.21
CA ILE A 90 5.69 -8.56 8.82
C ILE A 90 6.41 -7.62 7.85
N SER A 91 6.28 -6.30 8.04
CA SER A 91 6.97 -5.29 7.23
C SER A 91 8.49 -5.45 7.30
N ASN A 92 9.04 -5.60 8.50
CA ASN A 92 10.49 -5.72 8.73
C ASN A 92 11.11 -7.01 8.19
N GLU A 93 10.31 -8.06 8.01
CA GLU A 93 10.75 -9.33 7.42
C GLU A 93 10.84 -9.26 5.88
N ARG A 94 10.26 -8.22 5.26
CA ARG A 94 10.22 -8.04 3.81
C ARG A 94 11.27 -7.02 3.37
N ARG A 95 11.91 -7.27 2.23
CA ARG A 95 12.93 -6.37 1.66
C ARG A 95 12.60 -6.07 0.20
N TYR A 96 12.83 -4.82 -0.18
CA TYR A 96 12.66 -4.31 -1.53
C TYR A 96 13.95 -3.61 -1.97
N ASP A 97 14.34 -3.80 -3.23
CA ASP A 97 15.61 -3.27 -3.75
C ASP A 97 15.56 -1.77 -4.07
N LEU A 98 14.38 -1.24 -4.37
CA LEU A 98 14.16 0.15 -4.75
C LEU A 98 12.75 0.60 -4.39
N TYR A 99 12.63 1.76 -3.76
CA TYR A 99 11.37 2.47 -3.56
C TYR A 99 11.25 3.67 -4.50
N LEU A 100 10.10 3.78 -5.16
CA LEU A 100 9.73 4.96 -5.96
C LEU A 100 8.63 5.72 -5.20
N LEU A 101 9.01 6.68 -4.37
CA LEU A 101 8.07 7.52 -3.66
C LEU A 101 7.62 8.69 -4.54
N THR A 102 6.34 8.70 -4.92
CA THR A 102 5.72 9.82 -5.64
C THR A 102 5.34 10.94 -4.68
N ASP A 103 5.52 12.19 -5.11
CA ASP A 103 5.13 13.35 -4.29
C ASP A 103 3.61 13.60 -4.36
N CYS A 104 3.09 14.42 -3.46
CA CYS A 104 1.69 14.82 -3.42
C CYS A 104 1.37 16.08 -4.23
N ASP A 105 2.29 16.52 -5.09
CA ASP A 105 2.20 17.73 -5.93
C ASP A 105 1.21 17.60 -7.10
N ILE A 106 0.76 16.39 -7.41
CA ILE A 106 -0.31 16.13 -8.39
C ILE A 106 -1.70 16.49 -7.82
N PRO A 107 -2.63 17.03 -8.64
CA PRO A 107 -3.99 17.34 -8.20
C PRO A 107 -4.70 16.13 -7.58
N PHE A 108 -5.46 16.38 -6.51
CA PHE A 108 -6.29 15.34 -5.91
C PHE A 108 -7.52 15.10 -6.79
N THR A 109 -7.75 13.85 -7.16
CA THR A 109 -8.98 13.41 -7.83
C THR A 109 -9.72 12.48 -6.89
N GLN A 110 -10.92 12.89 -6.47
CA GLN A 110 -11.84 12.06 -5.70
C GLN A 110 -12.44 10.99 -6.61
N ASP A 111 -12.23 9.72 -6.28
CA ASP A 111 -12.73 8.55 -7.03
C ASP A 111 -13.85 7.80 -6.30
N GLY A 112 -14.31 8.33 -5.14
CA GLY A 112 -15.33 7.72 -4.29
C GLY A 112 -14.75 6.92 -3.13
N LEU A 113 -13.45 6.62 -3.13
CA LEU A 113 -12.75 5.88 -2.07
C LEU A 113 -11.66 6.71 -1.40
N ARG A 114 -11.14 7.72 -2.11
CA ARG A 114 -10.04 8.55 -1.61
C ARG A 114 -10.54 9.52 -0.55
N ASP A 115 -10.04 9.38 0.66
CA ASP A 115 -10.16 10.40 1.69
C ASP A 115 -8.80 11.05 1.98
N GLY A 116 -8.83 12.26 2.54
CA GLY A 116 -7.66 12.86 3.18
C GLY A 116 -6.77 13.64 2.24
N GLU A 117 -7.33 14.44 1.32
CA GLU A 117 -6.57 15.42 0.53
C GLU A 117 -5.64 16.26 1.43
N HIS A 118 -6.17 16.73 2.57
CA HIS A 118 -5.43 17.48 3.59
C HIS A 118 -4.34 16.66 4.31
N LEU A 119 -4.40 15.33 4.26
CA LEU A 119 -3.44 14.41 4.88
C LEU A 119 -2.34 13.95 3.90
N ARG A 120 -2.45 14.25 2.61
CA ARG A 120 -1.48 13.77 1.61
C ARG A 120 -0.06 14.20 1.93
N GLN A 121 0.14 15.45 2.34
CA GLN A 121 1.46 15.94 2.73
C GLN A 121 2.01 15.22 3.96
N TRP A 122 1.15 14.92 4.94
CA TRP A 122 1.53 14.15 6.13
C TRP A 122 1.92 12.72 5.75
N MET A 123 1.09 12.03 4.95
CA MET A 123 1.38 10.68 4.45
C MET A 123 2.71 10.65 3.68
N THR A 124 2.91 11.56 2.72
CA THR A 124 4.16 11.63 1.94
C THR A 124 5.39 11.85 2.83
N ASN A 125 5.30 12.72 3.84
CA ASN A 125 6.41 12.92 4.78
C ASN A 125 6.62 11.69 5.66
N ARG A 126 5.55 11.03 6.11
CA ARG A 126 5.63 9.79 6.90
C ARG A 126 6.34 8.68 6.12
N PHE A 127 6.03 8.50 4.84
CA PHE A 127 6.76 7.60 3.94
C PHE A 127 8.22 8.01 3.77
N ARG A 128 8.51 9.30 3.56
CA ARG A 128 9.89 9.80 3.45
C ARG A 128 10.71 9.48 4.67
N ASP A 129 10.14 9.56 5.86
CA ASP A 129 10.88 9.35 7.09
C ASP A 129 11.20 7.86 7.32
N GLU A 130 10.29 6.94 7.00
CA GLU A 130 10.58 5.49 7.02
C GLU A 130 11.60 5.06 5.95
N LEU A 131 11.59 5.69 4.77
CA LEU A 131 12.45 5.30 3.65
C LEU A 131 13.86 5.92 3.68
N LYS A 132 14.17 6.78 4.65
CA LYS A 132 15.50 7.39 4.82
C LYS A 132 16.45 6.55 5.68
N GLU A 133 15.95 5.49 6.30
CA GLU A 133 16.75 4.54 7.10
C GLU A 133 17.56 3.57 6.24
#